data_AF-A0A838RTD0-F1
#
_entry.id   AF-A0A838RTD0-F1
#
_cell.length_a   1.000
_cell.length_b   1.000
_cell.length_c   1.000
_cell.angle_alpha   90.00
_cell.angle_beta   90.00
_cell.angle_gamma   90.00
#
_symmetry.space_group_name_H-M   'P 1'
#
loop_
_entity.id
_entity.type
_entity.pdbx_description
1 polymer ?
#
loop_
_entity_poly.entity_id
_entity_poly.type
_entity_poly.pdbx_seq_one_letter_code
_entity_poly.pdbx_strand_id
1 'polypeptide(L)' 'MLLSEKQAAKRLGVARITLLRAREAGRIRFFRIGTRVLYGAEQLTEF' A
#
# COMPACT_ATOMS: atom_id res chain seq x y z
N MET A 1 -4.69 9.00 7.82
CA MET A 1 -3.72 9.62 6.88
C MET A 1 -3.47 8.68 5.70
N LEU A 2 -3.45 9.19 4.46
CA LEU A 2 -3.15 8.40 3.25
C LEU A 2 -1.65 8.47 2.91
N LEU A 3 -1.07 7.33 2.56
CA LEU A 3 0.34 7.17 2.22
C LEU A 3 0.49 6.80 0.75
N SER A 4 1.45 7.43 0.08
CA SER A 4 1.90 6.97 -1.24
C SER A 4 2.52 5.58 -1.15
N GLU A 5 2.61 4.89 -2.28
CA GLU A 5 3.25 3.57 -2.38
C GLU A 5 4.69 3.56 -1.85
N LYS A 6 5.46 4.65 -2.05
CA LYS A 6 6.81 4.82 -1.47
C LYS A 6 6.78 4.93 0.05
N GLN A 7 5.85 5.70 0.60
CA GLN A 7 5.72 5.87 2.06
C GLN A 7 5.21 4.59 2.73
N ALA A 8 4.24 3.90 2.13
CA ALA A 8 3.72 2.63 2.60
C ALA A 8 4.83 1.57 2.64
N ALA A 9 5.60 1.45 1.56
CA ALA A 9 6.72 0.51 1.48
C ALA A 9 7.77 0.78 2.57
N LYS A 10 8.15 2.06 2.75
CA LYS A 10 9.08 2.48 3.80
C LYS A 10 8.56 2.17 5.19
N ARG A 11 7.27 2.40 5.45
CA ARG A 11 6.64 2.16 6.77
C ARG A 11 6.65 0.68 7.14
N LEU A 12 6.42 -0.19 6.16
CA LEU A 12 6.37 -1.65 6.35
C LEU A 12 7.74 -2.33 6.25
N GLY A 13 8.78 -1.61 5.83
CA GLY A 13 10.09 -2.21 5.60
C GLY A 13 10.12 -3.20 4.41
N VAL A 14 9.22 -3.05 3.44
CA VAL A 14 9.11 -3.95 2.27
C VAL A 14 9.44 -3.24 0.97
N ALA A 15 9.74 -4.01 -0.07
CA ALA A 15 9.87 -3.48 -1.43
C ALA A 15 8.50 -3.03 -1.99
N ARG A 16 8.49 -2.02 -2.88
CA ARG A 16 7.25 -1.55 -3.53
C ARG A 16 6.51 -2.65 -4.31
N ILE A 17 7.26 -3.58 -4.91
CA ILE A 17 6.68 -4.73 -5.62
C ILE A 17 5.84 -5.63 -4.71
N THR A 18 6.18 -5.72 -3.42
CA THR A 18 5.41 -6.49 -2.43
C THR A 18 4.01 -5.92 -2.25
N LEU A 19 3.88 -4.59 -2.24
CA LEU A 19 2.58 -3.92 -2.19
C LEU A 19 1.74 -4.18 -3.45
N LEU A 20 2.34 -4.16 -4.64
CA LEU A 20 1.65 -4.52 -5.88
C LEU A 20 1.09 -5.94 -5.81
N ARG A 21 1.93 -6.93 -5.47
CA ARG A 21 1.52 -8.33 -5.35
C ARG A 21 0.41 -8.52 -4.32
N ALA A 22 0.50 -7.85 -3.18
CA ALA A 22 -0.54 -7.92 -2.15
C ALA A 22 -1.87 -7.31 -2.60
N ARG A 23 -1.86 -6.26 -3.44
CA ARG A 23 -3.09 -5.75 -4.07
C ARG A 23 -3.67 -6.75 -5.06
N GLU A 24 -2.84 -7.31 -5.92
CA GLU A 24 -3.26 -8.31 -6.92
C GLU A 24 -3.84 -9.56 -6.26
N ALA A 25 -3.27 -9.94 -5.11
CA ALA A 25 -3.76 -11.03 -4.27
C ALA A 25 -4.98 -10.65 -3.40
N GLY A 26 -5.46 -9.41 -3.45
CA GLY A 26 -6.61 -8.95 -2.65
C GLY A 26 -6.37 -8.87 -1.14
N ARG A 27 -5.11 -8.89 -0.68
CA ARG A 27 -4.76 -8.93 0.75
C ARG A 27 -4.74 -7.56 1.42
N ILE A 28 -4.62 -6.48 0.64
CA ILE A 28 -4.61 -5.10 1.16
C ILE A 28 -5.68 -4.22 0.55
N ARG A 29 -6.22 -3.35 1.40
CA ARG A 29 -7.06 -2.24 0.98
C ARG A 29 -6.21 -1.09 0.48
N PHE A 30 -6.66 -0.45 -0.59
CA PHE A 30 -6.01 0.71 -1.20
C PHE A 30 -7.04 1.64 -1.81
N PHE A 31 -6.62 2.88 -2.06
CA PHE A 31 -7.41 3.89 -2.74
C PHE A 31 -6.73 4.23 -4.07
N ARG A 32 -7.54 4.36 -5.13
CA ARG A 32 -7.06 4.79 -6.45
C ARG A 32 -7.62 6.18 -6.75
N ILE A 33 -6.72 7.14 -6.94
CA ILE A 33 -7.07 8.53 -7.28
C ILE A 33 -6.34 8.87 -8.58
N GLY A 34 -7.08 8.82 -9.69
CA GLY A 34 -6.50 8.84 -11.03
C GLY A 34 -5.50 7.69 -11.21
N THR A 35 -4.25 8.01 -11.51
CA THR A 35 -3.17 7.03 -11.68
C THR A 35 -2.44 6.67 -10.38
N ARG A 36 -2.74 7.35 -9.27
CA ARG A 36 -2.03 7.15 -7.99
C ARG A 36 -2.72 6.09 -7.14
N VAL A 37 -1.89 5.26 -6.50
CA VAL A 37 -2.31 4.28 -5.48
C VAL A 37 -1.89 4.81 -4.11
N LEU A 38 -2.85 4.87 -3.19
CA LEU A 38 -2.66 5.34 -1.82
C LEU A 38 -3.14 4.30 -0.81
N TYR A 39 -2.58 4.34 0.39
CA TYR A 39 -2.82 3.39 1.45
C TYR A 39 -3.21 4.07 2.75
N GLY A 40 -4.17 3.52 3.48
CA GLY A 40 -4.50 3.97 4.82
C GLY A 40 -3.40 3.58 5.81
N ALA A 41 -2.81 4.55 6.52
CA ALA A 41 -1.73 4.28 7.47
C ALA A 41 -2.11 3.30 8.59
N GLU A 42 -3.38 3.30 9.00
CA GLU A 42 -3.92 2.41 10.06
C GLU A 42 -4.20 1.00 9.56
N GLN A 43 -4.39 0.83 8.25
CA GLN A 43 -4.68 -0.46 7.61
C GLN A 43 -3.40 -1.15 7.11
N LEU A 44 -2.26 -0.44 7.17
CA LEU A 44 -0.93 -0.91 6.80
C LEU A 44 -0.23 -1.50 8.04
N THR A 45 -0.80 -2.52 8.65
CA THR A 45 -0.19 -3.19 9.80
C THR A 45 0.29 -4.60 9.48
N GLU A 46 -0.41 -5.36 8.62
CA GLU A 46 0.00 -6.69 8.16
C GLU A 46 -0.94 -7.18 7.03
N PHE A 47 -0.42 -7.95 6.07
CA PHE A 47 -1.16 -8.51 4.94
C PHE A 47 -0.48 -9.72 4.28
#